data_AF-H6Q7Y4-F1
#
_entry.id   AF-H6Q7Y4-F1
#
_cell.length_a   1.000
_cell.length_b   1.000
_cell.length_c   1.000
_cell.angle_alpha   90.00
_cell.angle_beta   90.00
_cell.angle_gamma   90.00
#
_symmetry.space_group_name_H-M   'P 1'
#
loop_
_entity.id
_entity.type
_entity.pdbx_description
1 polymer ?
#
loop_
_entity_poly.entity_id
_entity_poly.type
_entity_poly.pdbx_seq_one_letter_code
_entity_poly.pdbx_strand_id
1 'polypeptide(L)'
;MTDDLLQLIATTGLAVLAFVLFATAFQHTSTPSVCQAAKTALENPGTELLVYGKIRVWNDTQYVYLSCGLRVERGRVLVIERTEGALRVGSTADGRLYIK
;
A
#
# COMPACT_ATOMS: atom_id res chain seq x y z
N MET A 1 -42.91 18.42 8.93
CA MET A 1 -41.79 19.33 8.57
C MET A 1 -40.58 19.16 9.49
N THR A 2 -40.78 18.84 10.77
CA THR A 2 -39.70 18.45 11.70
C THR A 2 -39.11 17.06 11.40
N ASP A 3 -39.92 16.11 10.94
CA ASP A 3 -39.47 14.76 10.58
C ASP A 3 -38.48 14.74 9.41
N ASP A 4 -38.74 15.51 8.34
CA ASP A 4 -37.84 15.58 7.18
C ASP A 4 -36.46 16.14 7.55
N LEU A 5 -36.43 17.14 8.45
CA LEU A 5 -35.19 17.72 8.95
C LEU A 5 -34.42 16.69 9.81
N LEU A 6 -35.12 15.94 10.65
CA LEU A 6 -34.53 14.90 11.48
C LEU A 6 -33.94 13.77 10.62
N GLN A 7 -34.63 13.39 9.55
CA GLN A 7 -34.19 12.36 8.61
C GLN A 7 -32.99 12.82 7.77
N LEU A 8 -32.97 14.11 7.37
CA LEU A 8 -31.85 14.72 6.66
C LEU A 8 -30.59 14.78 7.54
N ILE A 9 -30.73 15.16 8.81
CA ILE A 9 -29.60 15.23 9.76
C ILE A 9 -29.07 13.81 10.05
N ALA A 10 -29.95 12.83 10.21
CA ALA A 10 -29.54 11.45 10.46
C ALA A 10 -28.75 10.84 9.30
N THR A 11 -29.22 11.05 8.06
CA THR A 11 -28.58 10.50 6.85
C THR A 11 -27.25 11.19 6.54
N THR A 12 -27.19 12.52 6.66
CA THR A 12 -25.94 13.27 6.49
C THR A 12 -24.93 12.94 7.58
N GLY A 13 -25.37 12.81 8.84
CA GLY A 13 -24.54 12.39 9.96
C GLY A 13 -23.92 11.01 9.75
N LEU A 14 -24.73 10.02 9.32
CA LEU A 14 -24.24 8.67 9.00
C LEU A 14 -23.27 8.67 7.82
N ALA A 15 -23.53 9.46 6.78
CA ALA A 15 -22.63 9.57 5.62
C ALA A 15 -21.27 10.16 6.01
N VAL A 16 -21.25 11.20 6.84
CA VAL A 16 -20.02 11.82 7.35
C VAL A 16 -19.27 10.84 8.25
N LEU A 17 -19.96 10.14 9.16
CA LEU A 17 -19.35 9.11 10.02
C LEU A 17 -18.72 7.98 9.22
N ALA A 18 -19.44 7.46 8.21
CA ALA A 18 -18.91 6.46 7.31
C ALA A 18 -17.66 6.97 6.59
N PHE A 19 -17.70 8.19 6.04
CA PHE A 19 -16.54 8.79 5.37
C PHE A 19 -15.35 8.97 6.30
N VAL A 20 -15.56 9.43 7.53
CA VAL A 20 -14.49 9.59 8.53
C VAL A 20 -13.90 8.24 8.93
N LEU A 21 -14.72 7.21 9.12
CA LEU A 21 -14.25 5.85 9.42
C LEU A 21 -13.42 5.27 8.26
N PHE A 22 -13.88 5.44 7.01
CA PHE A 22 -13.09 5.06 5.84
C PHE A 22 -11.80 5.89 5.72
N ALA A 23 -11.88 7.19 5.90
CA ALA A 23 -10.72 8.05 5.81
C ALA A 23 -9.67 7.68 6.86
N THR A 24 -10.08 7.39 8.10
CA THR A 24 -9.17 7.09 9.22
C THR A 24 -8.67 5.65 9.23
N ALA A 25 -9.52 4.66 8.94
CA ALA A 25 -9.12 3.25 8.90
C ALA A 25 -8.14 2.94 7.76
N PHE A 26 -8.24 3.65 6.63
CA PHE A 26 -7.42 3.39 5.45
C PHE A 26 -6.18 4.31 5.33
N GLN A 27 -5.90 5.22 6.28
CA GLN A 27 -4.64 6.01 6.24
C GLN A 27 -3.37 5.16 6.40
N HIS A 28 -3.53 3.91 6.83
CA HIS A 28 -2.42 2.96 6.97
C HIS A 28 -2.32 1.96 5.81
N THR A 29 -3.24 2.00 4.84
CA THR A 29 -3.23 1.02 3.76
C THR A 29 -2.35 1.53 2.63
N SER A 30 -1.22 0.87 2.44
CA SER A 30 -0.48 0.93 1.18
C SER A 30 -1.40 0.72 0.00
N THR A 31 -1.15 1.43 -1.09
CA THR A 31 -1.85 1.17 -2.36
C THR A 31 -1.63 -0.27 -2.80
N PRO A 32 -2.69 -1.04 -3.08
CA PRO A 32 -2.60 -2.46 -3.40
C PRO A 32 -1.80 -2.72 -4.68
N SER A 33 -1.77 -1.75 -5.62
CA SER A 33 -0.99 -1.79 -6.86
C SER A 33 0.50 -2.03 -6.62
N VAL A 34 1.09 -1.33 -5.64
CA VAL A 34 2.53 -1.43 -5.31
C VAL A 34 2.87 -2.81 -4.78
N CYS A 35 1.98 -3.39 -3.98
CA CYS A 35 2.21 -4.71 -3.41
C CYS A 35 1.98 -5.84 -4.38
N GLN A 36 1.00 -5.71 -5.26
CA GLN A 36 0.85 -6.65 -6.35
C GLN A 36 2.07 -6.61 -7.26
N ALA A 37 2.58 -5.42 -7.58
CA ALA A 37 3.81 -5.27 -8.34
C ALA A 37 5.03 -5.89 -7.62
N ALA A 38 5.18 -5.67 -6.31
CA ALA A 38 6.28 -6.25 -5.54
C ALA A 38 6.19 -7.79 -5.49
N LYS A 39 4.98 -8.34 -5.35
CA LYS A 39 4.75 -9.78 -5.39
C LYS A 39 5.08 -10.36 -6.77
N THR A 40 4.56 -9.75 -7.84
CA THR A 40 4.82 -10.19 -9.21
C THR A 40 6.32 -10.11 -9.56
N ALA A 41 7.01 -9.06 -9.10
CA ALA A 41 8.45 -8.92 -9.26
C ALA A 41 9.23 -10.03 -8.54
N LEU A 42 8.81 -10.42 -7.34
CA LEU A 42 9.45 -11.51 -6.59
C LEU A 42 9.18 -12.90 -7.19
N GLU A 43 8.02 -13.10 -7.80
CA GLU A 43 7.64 -14.34 -8.49
C GLU A 43 8.32 -14.47 -9.87
N ASN A 44 8.57 -13.35 -10.56
CA ASN A 44 9.18 -13.31 -11.89
C ASN A 44 10.49 -12.49 -11.84
N PRO A 45 11.64 -13.14 -11.57
CA PRO A 45 12.93 -12.45 -11.51
C PRO A 45 13.25 -11.72 -12.82
N GLY A 46 13.71 -10.47 -12.73
CA GLY A 46 14.04 -9.63 -13.88
C GLY A 46 12.89 -8.78 -14.43
N THR A 47 11.73 -8.76 -13.77
CA THR A 47 10.60 -7.92 -14.16
C THR A 47 10.63 -6.57 -13.45
N GLU A 48 10.17 -5.51 -14.13
CA GLU A 48 9.99 -4.16 -13.57
C GLU A 48 8.59 -3.65 -13.93
N LEU A 49 7.90 -3.10 -12.93
CA LEU A 49 6.55 -2.56 -13.04
C LEU A 49 6.55 -1.12 -12.52
N LEU A 50 6.05 -0.20 -13.34
CA LEU A 50 5.83 1.18 -12.94
C LEU A 50 4.42 1.32 -12.36
N VAL A 51 4.33 1.69 -11.08
CA VAL A 51 3.07 1.79 -10.34
C VAL A 51 3.02 3.08 -9.53
N TYR A 52 1.90 3.78 -9.58
CA TYR A 52 1.68 4.94 -8.71
C TYR A 52 1.10 4.48 -7.38
N GLY A 53 1.67 4.96 -6.28
CA GLY A 53 1.19 4.58 -4.97
C GLY A 53 2.05 5.03 -3.81
N LYS A 54 1.68 4.57 -2.63
CA LYS A 54 2.38 4.75 -1.36
C LYS A 54 2.52 3.41 -0.65
N ILE A 55 3.67 3.20 -0.02
CA ILE A 55 3.98 2.00 0.74
C ILE A 55 4.76 2.37 2.00
N ARG A 56 4.45 1.73 3.13
CA ARG A 56 5.30 1.79 4.31
C ARG A 56 6.13 0.53 4.39
N VAL A 57 7.36 0.72 4.87
CA VAL A 57 8.34 -0.33 4.99
C VAL A 57 8.83 -0.36 6.43
N TRP A 58 8.84 -1.53 7.03
CA TRP A 58 9.44 -1.77 8.34
C TRP A 58 10.50 -2.85 8.19
N ASN A 59 11.64 -2.64 8.82
CA ASN A 59 12.77 -3.57 8.74
C ASN A 59 12.97 -4.22 10.10
N ASP A 60 13.15 -5.53 10.07
CA ASP A 60 13.64 -6.34 11.18
C ASP A 60 15.07 -6.81 10.85
N THR A 61 15.66 -7.59 11.76
CA THR A 61 16.96 -8.25 11.61
C THR A 61 17.00 -9.19 10.40
N GLN A 62 15.91 -9.92 10.12
CA GLN A 62 15.85 -10.93 9.05
C GLN A 62 14.98 -10.53 7.86
N TYR A 63 13.96 -9.70 8.08
CA TYR A 63 12.91 -9.42 7.08
C TYR A 63 12.67 -7.94 6.87
N VAL A 64 12.21 -7.61 5.67
CA VAL A 64 11.61 -6.33 5.28
C VAL A 64 10.12 -6.57 5.11
N TYR A 65 9.32 -5.84 5.88
CA TYR A 65 7.87 -5.89 5.89
C TYR A 65 7.30 -4.70 5.13
N LEU A 66 6.44 -4.99 4.17
CA LEU A 66 5.68 -4.00 3.43
C LEU A 66 4.27 -3.91 4.03
N SER A 67 3.68 -2.72 4.07
CA SER A 67 2.36 -2.43 4.70
C SER A 67 1.15 -3.16 4.13
N CYS A 68 1.32 -3.94 3.09
CA CYS A 68 0.31 -4.85 2.57
C CYS A 68 0.43 -6.28 3.12
N GLY A 69 1.28 -6.52 4.12
CA GLY A 69 1.51 -7.84 4.69
C GLY A 69 2.51 -8.71 3.91
N LEU A 70 3.20 -8.14 2.92
CA LEU A 70 4.27 -8.85 2.21
C LEU A 70 5.56 -8.80 3.04
N ARG A 71 6.05 -9.98 3.43
CA ARG A 71 7.39 -10.13 4.04
C ARG A 71 8.39 -10.54 2.97
N VAL A 72 9.56 -9.92 2.98
CA VAL A 72 10.67 -10.24 2.08
C VAL A 72 11.93 -10.44 2.92
N GLU A 73 12.70 -11.49 2.65
CA GLU A 73 13.98 -11.69 3.32
C GLU A 73 14.92 -10.53 2.99
N ARG A 74 15.66 -10.05 3.98
CA ARG A 74 16.54 -8.88 3.82
C ARG A 74 17.63 -9.10 2.76
N GLY A 75 18.11 -10.33 2.60
CA GLY A 75 19.05 -10.71 1.53
C GLY A 75 18.44 -10.69 0.12
N ARG A 76 17.11 -10.71 0.02
CA ARG A 76 16.34 -10.60 -1.23
C ARG A 76 15.85 -9.18 -1.50
N VAL A 77 16.33 -8.17 -0.75
CA VAL A 77 16.07 -6.76 -1.03
C VAL A 77 17.36 -6.10 -1.44
N LEU A 78 17.40 -5.54 -2.65
CA LEU A 78 18.53 -4.78 -3.17
C LEU A 78 18.52 -3.36 -2.60
N VAL A 79 17.43 -2.61 -2.84
CA VAL A 79 17.31 -1.21 -2.41
C VAL A 79 15.86 -0.75 -2.41
N ILE A 80 15.50 0.14 -1.48
CA ILE A 80 14.22 0.86 -1.46
C ILE A 80 14.55 2.35 -1.33
N GLU A 81 14.46 3.08 -2.44
CA GLU A 81 14.82 4.51 -2.52
C GLU A 81 13.61 5.43 -2.28
N ARG A 82 12.43 5.02 -2.77
CA ARG A 82 11.18 5.77 -2.62
C ARG A 82 10.05 4.89 -2.08
N THR A 83 9.15 5.54 -1.38
CA THR A 83 8.00 4.90 -0.73
C THR A 83 6.67 5.54 -1.12
N GLU A 84 6.68 6.60 -1.94
CA GLU A 84 5.48 7.24 -2.46
C GLU A 84 5.69 7.88 -3.84
N GLY A 85 4.59 8.03 -4.59
CA GLY A 85 4.57 8.61 -5.93
C GLY A 85 4.59 7.55 -7.03
N ALA A 86 5.25 7.85 -8.15
CA ALA A 86 5.48 6.89 -9.22
C ALA A 86 6.68 5.99 -8.85
N LEU A 87 6.39 4.75 -8.46
CA LEU A 87 7.36 3.77 -8.01
C LEU A 87 7.70 2.78 -9.12
N ARG A 88 8.98 2.54 -9.37
CA ARG A 88 9.48 1.42 -10.17
C ARG A 88 9.75 0.25 -9.24
N VAL A 89 8.86 -0.73 -9.27
CA VAL A 89 8.93 -1.93 -8.45
C VAL A 89 9.38 -3.08 -9.33
N GLY A 90 10.56 -3.63 -9.06
CA GLY A 90 11.11 -4.69 -9.87
C GLY A 90 12.01 -5.63 -9.11
N SER A 91 12.48 -6.67 -9.79
CA SER A 91 13.45 -7.60 -9.25
C SER A 91 14.63 -7.75 -10.20
N THR A 92 15.80 -7.98 -9.63
CA THR A 92 16.99 -8.36 -10.38
C THR A 92 16.87 -9.78 -10.92
N ALA A 93 17.74 -10.16 -11.85
CA ALA A 93 17.83 -11.55 -12.34
C ALA A 93 18.11 -12.56 -11.21
N ASP A 94 18.77 -12.12 -10.13
CA ASP A 94 19.04 -12.91 -8.93
C ASP A 94 17.83 -12.99 -7.98
N GLY A 95 16.67 -12.41 -8.34
CA GLY A 95 15.46 -12.43 -7.52
C GLY A 95 15.47 -11.48 -6.33
N ARG A 96 16.33 -10.45 -6.34
CA ARG A 96 16.36 -9.38 -5.33
C ARG A 96 15.46 -8.22 -5.73
N LEU A 97 14.53 -7.84 -4.85
CA LEU A 97 13.56 -6.76 -5.02
C LEU A 97 14.22 -5.37 -4.93
N TYR A 98 13.84 -4.45 -5.81
CA TYR A 98 14.14 -3.03 -5.67
C TYR A 98 12.89 -2.18 -5.87
N ILE A 99 12.84 -1.04 -5.19
CA ILE A 99 11.79 -0.04 -5.32
C ILE A 99 12.45 1.33 -5.47
N LYS A 100 12.19 2.01 -6.59
CA LYS A 100 12.75 3.34 -6.90
C LYS A 100 11.68 4.37 -7.17
#